data_AF-A0A2X3K0H5-F1
#
_entry.id   AF-A0A2X3K0H5-F1
#
_cell.length_a   1.000
_cell.length_b   1.000
_cell.length_c   1.000
_cell.angle_alpha   90.00
_cell.angle_beta   90.00
_cell.angle_gamma   90.00
#
_symmetry.space_group_name_H-M   'P 1'
#
loop_
_entity.id
_entity.type
_entity.pdbx_description
1 polymer ?
#
loop_
_entity_poly.entity_id
_entity_poly.type
_entity_poly.pdbx_seq_one_letter_code
_entity_poly.pdbx_strand_id
1 'polypeptide(L)'
;MQCALYDAGRCRSCQWITQPIPEQLSAKTADLKNLLADFPVEEWCAPVSGPEQGFRNKAKMVVSGSVEKPLLGMLHRDGTLEDLCDCPLYPASFAPFLRR
;
A
#
# COMPACT_ATOMS: atom_id res chain seq x y z
N MET A 1 1.13 10.42 -4.14
CA MET A 1 1.61 10.29 -2.74
C MET A 1 3.12 10.21 -2.69
N GLN A 2 3.79 10.91 -1.75
CA GLN A 2 5.23 10.76 -1.49
C GLN A 2 5.47 9.71 -0.40
N CYS A 3 6.41 8.77 -0.60
CA CYS A 3 6.76 7.76 0.40
C CYS A 3 8.27 7.53 0.45
N ALA A 4 8.92 7.99 1.53
CA ALA A 4 10.36 7.90 1.69
C ALA A 4 10.91 6.46 1.59
N LEU A 5 10.15 5.46 2.08
CA LEU A 5 10.54 4.04 2.00
C LEU A 5 10.55 3.53 0.55
N TYR A 6 9.61 4.00 -0.27
CA TYR A 6 9.59 3.68 -1.69
C TYR A 6 10.72 4.41 -2.42
N ASP A 7 10.91 5.69 -2.15
CA ASP A 7 11.97 6.47 -2.79
C ASP A 7 13.36 5.89 -2.49
N ALA A 8 13.58 5.41 -1.27
CA ALA A 8 14.82 4.79 -0.83
C ALA A 8 15.03 3.34 -1.32
N GLY A 9 14.10 2.75 -2.07
CA GLY A 9 14.22 1.36 -2.52
C GLY A 9 13.90 0.30 -1.47
N ARG A 10 13.55 0.72 -0.26
CA ARG A 10 13.40 -0.14 0.92
C ARG A 10 12.04 -0.84 0.98
N CYS A 11 11.00 -0.29 0.36
CA CYS A 11 9.70 -0.95 0.26
C CYS A 11 9.13 -0.87 -1.16
N ARG A 12 8.56 -1.99 -1.63
CA ARG A 12 7.93 -2.11 -2.96
C ARG A 12 6.49 -2.64 -2.90
N SER A 13 5.87 -2.59 -1.72
CA SER A 13 4.50 -3.04 -1.51
C SER A 13 3.46 -2.22 -2.30
N CYS A 14 3.76 -0.96 -2.63
CA CYS A 14 2.90 -0.08 -3.41
C CYS A 14 3.35 -0.06 -4.88
N GLN A 15 2.83 -0.99 -5.70
CA GLN A 15 3.28 -1.17 -7.08
C GLN A 15 3.09 0.08 -7.97
N TRP A 16 2.00 0.82 -7.77
CA TRP A 16 1.59 1.92 -8.66
C TRP A 16 1.75 3.31 -8.03
N ILE A 17 2.54 3.45 -6.96
CA ILE A 17 2.68 4.71 -6.22
C ILE A 17 3.14 5.89 -7.09
N THR A 18 3.88 5.62 -8.17
CA THR A 18 4.37 6.65 -9.12
C THR A 18 3.34 7.02 -10.19
N GLN A 19 2.22 6.32 -10.27
CA GLN A 19 1.15 6.60 -11.24
C GLN A 19 0.08 7.47 -10.58
N PRO A 20 -0.34 8.59 -11.22
CA PRO A 20 -1.50 9.35 -10.77
C PRO A 20 -2.76 8.49 -10.66
N ILE A 21 -3.61 8.75 -9.66
CA ILE A 21 -4.84 7.98 -9.43
C ILE A 21 -5.73 7.86 -10.69
N PRO A 22 -5.95 8.91 -11.51
CA PRO A 22 -6.75 8.78 -12.72
C PRO A 22 -6.22 7.73 -13.71
N GLU A 23 -4.89 7.64 -13.85
CA GLU A 23 -4.25 6.64 -14.72
C GLU A 23 -4.39 5.23 -14.15
N GLN A 24 -4.23 5.09 -12.82
CA GLN A 24 -4.47 3.81 -12.14
C GLN A 24 -5.91 3.33 -12.35
N LEU A 25 -6.89 4.21 -12.20
CA LEU A 25 -8.30 3.87 -12.38
C LEU A 25 -8.57 3.47 -13.83
N SER A 26 -8.09 4.25 -14.80
CA SER A 26 -8.24 3.95 -16.22
C SER A 26 -7.64 2.58 -16.58
N ALA A 27 -6.42 2.29 -16.12
CA ALA A 27 -5.75 1.01 -16.34
C ALA A 27 -6.53 -0.17 -15.71
N LYS A 28 -6.99 -0.03 -14.46
CA LYS A 28 -7.83 -1.06 -13.79
C LYS A 28 -9.16 -1.28 -14.49
N THR A 29 -9.80 -0.21 -14.97
CA THR A 29 -11.06 -0.33 -15.70
C THR A 29 -10.88 -1.01 -17.06
N ALA A 30 -9.80 -0.70 -17.78
CA ALA A 30 -9.47 -1.39 -19.03
C ALA A 30 -9.20 -2.88 -18.81
N ASP A 31 -8.42 -3.22 -17.77
CA ASP A 31 -8.13 -4.62 -17.41
C ASP A 31 -9.41 -5.37 -17.01
N LEU A 32 -10.27 -4.76 -16.18
CA LEU A 32 -11.55 -5.35 -15.79
C LEU A 32 -12.45 -5.63 -17.01
N LYS A 33 -12.53 -4.70 -17.97
CA LYS A 33 -13.30 -4.90 -19.21
C LYS A 33 -12.76 -6.05 -20.05
N ASN A 34 -11.44 -6.21 -20.12
CA ASN A 34 -10.82 -7.33 -20.81
C ASN A 34 -11.10 -8.67 -20.11
N LEU A 35 -10.99 -8.71 -18.77
CA LEU A 35 -11.28 -9.91 -17.97
C LEU A 35 -12.73 -10.38 -18.07
N LEU A 36 -13.65 -9.45 -18.29
CA LEU A 36 -15.09 -9.73 -18.40
C LEU A 36 -15.61 -9.74 -19.84
N ALA A 37 -14.74 -9.77 -20.85
CA ALA A 37 -15.12 -9.66 -22.26
C ALA A 37 -16.14 -10.72 -22.72
N ASP A 38 -16.09 -11.92 -22.14
CA ASP A 38 -16.97 -13.04 -22.49
C ASP A 38 -18.29 -13.06 -21.69
N PHE A 39 -18.49 -12.12 -20.76
CA PHE A 39 -19.66 -12.07 -19.90
C PHE A 39 -20.54 -10.86 -20.24
N PRO A 40 -21.87 -11.01 -20.22
CA PRO A 40 -22.76 -9.86 -20.38
C PRO A 40 -22.66 -8.95 -19.15
N VAL A 41 -22.18 -7.72 -19.36
CA VAL A 41 -22.18 -6.66 -18.33
C VAL A 41 -23.22 -5.63 -18.72
N GLU A 42 -24.25 -5.49 -17.88
CA GLU A 42 -25.39 -4.59 -18.13
C GLU A 42 -24.97 -3.12 -18.06
N GLU A 43 -24.15 -2.74 -17.08
CA GLU A 43 -23.71 -1.36 -16.87
C GLU A 43 -22.26 -1.29 -16.39
N TRP A 44 -21.51 -0.33 -16.94
CA TRP A 44 -20.18 0.04 -16.46
C TRP A 44 -20.25 1.35 -15.67
N CYS A 45 -20.27 1.25 -14.34
CA CYS A 45 -20.28 2.42 -13.47
C CYS A 45 -18.92 3.15 -13.44
N ALA A 46 -18.95 4.44 -13.09
CA ALA A 46 -17.73 5.21 -12.85
C ALA A 46 -16.94 4.64 -11.65
N PRO A 47 -15.60 4.55 -11.72
CA PRO A 47 -14.79 4.10 -10.59
C PRO A 47 -14.92 5.04 -9.38
N VAL A 48 -15.05 4.47 -8.18
CA VAL A 48 -15.00 5.20 -6.92
C VAL A 48 -13.59 5.14 -6.37
N SER A 49 -13.04 6.29 -5.96
CA SER A 49 -11.71 6.38 -5.36
C SER A 49 -11.74 7.06 -4.00
N GLY A 50 -10.78 6.68 -3.15
CA GLY A 50 -10.60 7.23 -1.82
C GLY A 50 -9.34 8.11 -1.73
N PRO A 51 -8.95 8.53 -0.51
CA PRO A 51 -7.73 9.29 -0.31
C PRO A 51 -6.49 8.47 -0.70
N GLU A 52 -5.42 9.15 -1.12
CA GLU A 52 -4.15 8.49 -1.47
C GLU A 52 -3.35 8.01 -0.24
N GLN A 53 -3.72 8.46 0.96
CA GLN A 53 -3.00 8.25 2.21
C GLN A 53 -3.97 7.86 3.33
N GLY A 54 -3.44 7.22 4.38
CA GLY A 54 -4.20 6.91 5.60
C GLY A 54 -5.38 5.94 5.44
N PHE A 55 -5.56 5.34 4.26
CA PHE A 55 -6.72 4.49 3.98
C PHE A 55 -6.61 3.07 4.56
N ARG A 56 -5.44 2.66 5.07
CA ARG A 56 -5.21 1.31 5.57
C ARG A 56 -5.43 1.23 7.08
N ASN A 57 -6.66 0.93 7.47
CA ASN A 57 -7.09 0.81 8.88
C ASN A 57 -6.60 -0.46 9.62
N LYS A 58 -5.85 -1.34 8.95
CA LYS A 58 -5.27 -2.56 9.53
C LYS A 58 -3.89 -2.83 8.94
N ALA A 59 -2.90 -3.02 9.82
CA ALA A 59 -1.57 -3.49 9.45
C ALA A 59 -1.28 -4.83 10.15
N LYS A 60 -0.62 -5.74 9.43
CA LYS A 60 0.01 -6.94 9.97
C LYS A 60 1.51 -6.79 9.73
N MET A 61 2.30 -6.92 10.77
CA MET A 61 3.74 -6.69 10.73
C MET A 61 4.48 -7.88 11.33
N VAL A 62 5.65 -8.15 10.79
CA VAL A 62 6.67 -9.01 11.41
C VAL A 62 7.32 -8.21 12.53
N VAL A 63 7.49 -8.82 13.70
CA VAL A 63 8.26 -8.27 14.81
C VAL A 63 9.67 -8.83 14.72
N SER A 64 10.66 -7.95 14.76
CA SER A 64 12.08 -8.29 14.64
C SER A 64 12.95 -7.28 15.41
N GLY A 65 14.27 -7.34 15.26
CA GLY A 65 15.20 -6.51 16.02
C GLY A 65 15.45 -7.07 17.42
N SER A 66 15.68 -6.19 18.40
CA SER A 66 15.91 -6.57 19.80
C SER A 66 14.76 -6.14 20.69
N VAL A 67 14.76 -6.61 21.94
CA VAL A 67 13.78 -6.17 22.96
C VAL A 67 13.80 -4.65 23.13
N GLU A 68 14.99 -4.04 23.15
CA GLU A 68 15.15 -2.59 23.38
C GLU A 68 14.93 -1.74 22.12
N LYS A 69 14.99 -2.35 20.94
CA LYS A 69 14.74 -1.68 19.66
C LYS A 69 13.99 -2.63 18.72
N PRO A 70 12.69 -2.87 18.99
CA PRO A 70 11.88 -3.71 18.13
C PRO A 70 11.66 -3.00 16.79
N LEU A 71 11.74 -3.76 15.71
CA LEU A 71 11.37 -3.32 14.37
C LEU A 71 10.02 -3.93 14.02
N LEU A 72 9.07 -3.07 13.64
CA LEU A 72 7.71 -3.46 13.24
C LEU A 72 7.55 -3.23 11.74
N GLY A 73 7.56 -4.29 10.95
CA GLY A 73 7.40 -4.12 9.51
C GLY A 73 7.40 -5.40 8.73
N MET A 74 8.34 -5.54 7.80
CA MET A 74 8.40 -6.70 6.90
C MET A 74 9.78 -7.33 6.84
N LEU A 75 9.80 -8.60 6.48
CA LEU A 75 11.00 -9.35 6.14
C LEU A 75 11.06 -9.45 4.62
N HIS A 76 12.14 -8.95 4.03
CA HIS A 76 12.44 -9.13 2.61
C HIS A 76 12.79 -10.59 2.33
N ARG A 77 12.68 -11.00 1.05
CA ARG A 77 13.00 -12.38 0.63
C ARG A 77 14.47 -12.75 0.87
N ASP A 78 15.36 -11.76 0.90
CA ASP A 78 16.78 -11.92 1.21
C ASP A 78 17.08 -11.97 2.72
N GLY A 79 16.06 -11.88 3.57
CA GLY A 79 16.18 -11.86 5.03
C GLY A 79 16.39 -10.48 5.63
N THR A 80 16.46 -9.41 4.82
CA THR A 80 16.61 -8.04 5.33
C THR A 80 15.33 -7.59 6.03
N LEU A 81 15.47 -6.91 7.17
CA LEU A 81 14.37 -6.35 7.94
C LEU A 81 14.10 -4.92 7.51
N GLU A 82 12.82 -4.57 7.40
CA GLU A 82 12.40 -3.21 7.07
C GLU A 82 11.33 -2.74 8.04
N ASP A 83 11.58 -1.58 8.65
CA ASP A 83 10.63 -0.89 9.52
C ASP A 83 9.59 -0.15 8.67
N LEU A 84 8.31 -0.39 8.96
CA LEU A 84 7.21 0.22 8.21
C LEU A 84 6.41 1.25 9.04
N CYS A 85 6.87 1.63 10.24
CA CYS A 85 6.15 2.55 11.12
C CYS A 85 5.86 3.92 10.49
N ASP A 86 6.64 4.34 9.50
CA ASP A 86 6.47 5.58 8.73
C ASP A 86 5.63 5.43 7.46
N CYS A 87 4.96 4.29 7.24
CA CYS A 87 4.18 4.07 6.02
C CYS A 87 3.00 5.06 5.92
N PRO A 88 2.91 5.88 4.84
CA PRO A 88 1.87 6.90 4.69
C PRO A 88 0.47 6.33 4.45
N LEU A 89 0.36 5.01 4.25
CA LEU A 89 -0.92 4.33 4.14
C LEU A 89 -1.63 4.18 5.49
N TYR A 90 -0.90 4.26 6.60
CA TYR A 90 -1.46 4.10 7.93
C TYR A 90 -2.11 5.41 8.40
N PRO A 91 -3.31 5.35 9.00
CA PRO A 91 -3.95 6.54 9.55
C PRO A 91 -3.16 7.08 10.75
N ALA A 92 -3.31 8.37 11.04
CA ALA A 92 -2.64 9.02 12.18
C ALA A 92 -2.96 8.34 13.54
N SER A 93 -4.12 7.68 13.65
CA SER A 93 -4.51 6.90 14.83
C SER A 93 -3.57 5.74 15.14
N PHE A 94 -2.70 5.33 14.21
CA PHE A 94 -1.70 4.29 14.46
C PHE A 94 -0.45 4.82 15.19
N ALA A 95 -0.19 6.13 15.15
CA ALA A 95 1.04 6.71 15.69
C ALA A 95 1.36 6.32 17.14
N PRO A 96 0.40 6.26 18.09
CA PRO A 96 0.67 5.84 19.47
C PRO A 96 1.12 4.38 19.63
N PHE A 97 0.89 3.54 18.62
CA PHE A 97 1.21 2.11 18.67
C PHE A 97 2.48 1.76 17.89
N LEU A 98 2.86 2.60 16.92
CA LEU A 98 4.01 2.37 16.03
C LEU A 98 5.29 3.06 16.53
N ARG A 99 5.17 4.08 17.37
CA ARG A 99 6.32 4.77 17.98
C ARG A 99 6.22 4.62 19.49
N ARG A 100 7.14 3.85 20.07
CA ARG A 100 7.40 3.78 21.51
C ARG A 100 8.73 4.41 21.81
#